data_AF-A0A1W0CIE7-F1
#
_entry.id   AF-A0A1W0CIE7-F1
#
_cell.length_a   1.000
_cell.length_b   1.000
_cell.length_c   1.000
_cell.angle_alpha   90.00
_cell.angle_beta   90.00
_cell.angle_gamma   90.00
#
_symmetry.space_group_name_H-M   'P 1'
#
loop_
_entity.id
_entity.type
_entity.pdbx_description
1 polymer ?
#
loop_
_entity_poly.entity_id
_entity_poly.type
_entity_poly.pdbx_seq_one_letter_code
_entity_poly.pdbx_strand_id
1 'polypeptide(L)'
;MTQTSVRRSRWLCGLAAAGLLLTPPAMAESFVPDTLLKSVLYHKTKNHGQADLSGDKIAGAFLKTPGSVYSELNPLPPIINSIEWNNALSDFNRYHRVNLTLDDSVKLFASEMGLNKALPGTDVDLNRRCAGYRQDEDRLVLANAFKAGVDGDIFYKSLDVFGYAYSTIAAKFAVAAQLLRDATQKVPAAKQLQNGIRKEVLDRYLSSATTGVNSLSEYDKHYLMNLLHNEVRRTRFNSAGFKSGQFQPAAQFRVARLAAAYQDRKGYLFDFPCAKDGKNLYPESSGKLCYANMTDQKLSGWYRQLYQQQMKPHPPSEQESSGFQRLAKLLLPIALLMEGMAAAEFFSTLEASELGAEAALTEEEVAATESGYLSRFCRI
;
A
#
# COMPACT_ATOMS: atom_id res chain seq x y z
N MET A 1 -10.99 -85.28 -34.77
CA MET A 1 -12.29 -84.70 -35.14
C MET A 1 -12.74 -83.78 -34.01
N THR A 2 -12.84 -82.48 -34.34
CA THR A 2 -13.72 -81.43 -33.76
C THR A 2 -13.93 -81.32 -32.25
N GLN A 3 -13.49 -80.18 -31.71
CA GLN A 3 -14.28 -79.15 -30.99
C GLN A 3 -14.16 -79.31 -29.45
N THR A 4 -14.02 -78.29 -28.59
CA THR A 4 -14.24 -76.83 -28.67
C THR A 4 -13.52 -76.13 -27.49
N SER A 5 -13.09 -74.88 -27.75
CA SER A 5 -12.60 -73.77 -26.89
C SER A 5 -12.55 -73.85 -25.34
N VAL A 6 -11.33 -73.86 -24.77
CA VAL A 6 -10.58 -72.73 -24.11
C VAL A 6 -11.44 -71.59 -23.49
N ARG A 7 -11.28 -71.05 -22.26
CA ARG A 7 -10.26 -71.07 -21.19
C ARG A 7 -10.88 -70.60 -19.84
N ARG A 8 -10.19 -70.98 -18.75
CA ARG A 8 -10.46 -70.75 -17.32
C ARG A 8 -10.23 -69.31 -16.79
N SER A 9 -10.69 -69.11 -15.55
CA SER A 9 -10.07 -68.32 -14.44
C SER A 9 -10.43 -66.82 -14.39
N ARG A 10 -10.71 -66.15 -13.25
CA ARG A 10 -10.68 -66.42 -11.80
C ARG A 10 -11.39 -65.22 -11.10
N TRP A 11 -12.05 -65.47 -9.96
CA TRP A 11 -12.18 -64.64 -8.74
C TRP A 11 -12.52 -63.14 -8.83
N LEU A 12 -13.66 -62.75 -8.25
CA LEU A 12 -13.98 -61.37 -7.87
C LEU A 12 -14.49 -61.32 -6.42
N CYS A 13 -13.74 -60.64 -5.56
CA CYS A 13 -14.22 -60.09 -4.30
C CYS A 13 -15.15 -58.89 -4.62
N GLY A 14 -16.38 -58.90 -4.12
CA GLY A 14 -17.33 -57.80 -4.25
C GLY A 14 -17.37 -56.94 -2.99
N LEU A 15 -17.01 -55.66 -3.14
CA LEU A 15 -16.98 -54.60 -2.14
C LEU A 15 -18.36 -54.25 -1.56
N ALA A 16 -18.38 -53.96 -0.26
CA ALA A 16 -19.46 -53.29 0.44
C ALA A 16 -19.56 -51.81 0.00
N ALA A 17 -20.71 -51.44 -0.56
CA ALA A 17 -21.05 -50.04 -0.85
C ALA A 17 -21.87 -49.48 0.34
N ALA A 18 -21.19 -48.80 1.26
CA ALA A 18 -21.83 -47.96 2.26
C ALA A 18 -22.18 -46.61 1.59
N GLY A 19 -23.47 -46.25 1.64
CA GLY A 19 -23.99 -45.01 1.09
C GLY A 19 -23.38 -43.79 1.77
N LEU A 20 -22.54 -43.06 1.03
CA LEU A 20 -22.21 -41.67 1.31
C LEU A 20 -23.38 -40.81 0.87
N LEU A 21 -24.21 -40.42 1.85
CA LEU A 21 -25.02 -39.22 1.75
C LEU A 21 -24.09 -38.05 1.41
N LEU A 22 -24.15 -37.60 0.16
CA LEU A 22 -23.61 -36.33 -0.28
C LEU A 22 -24.27 -35.23 0.55
N THR A 23 -23.63 -34.82 1.64
CA THR A 23 -23.84 -33.48 2.18
C THR A 23 -23.50 -32.51 1.06
N PRO A 24 -24.43 -31.66 0.59
CA PRO A 24 -24.08 -30.62 -0.35
C PRO A 24 -22.93 -29.79 0.25
N PRO A 25 -21.99 -29.29 -0.57
CA PRO A 25 -20.92 -28.43 -0.08
C PRO A 25 -21.55 -27.29 0.72
N ALA A 26 -21.03 -27.09 1.93
CA ALA A 26 -21.45 -26.06 2.83
C ALA A 26 -21.55 -24.73 2.08
N MET A 27 -22.79 -24.24 1.97
CA MET A 27 -23.23 -22.85 1.90
C MET A 27 -22.14 -21.82 1.57
N ALA A 28 -22.30 -21.21 0.39
CA ALA A 28 -21.76 -19.91 -0.02
C ALA A 28 -21.27 -19.05 1.14
N GLU A 29 -19.97 -18.74 1.14
CA GLU A 29 -19.42 -17.70 2.00
C GLU A 29 -20.16 -16.40 1.61
N SER A 30 -20.90 -15.82 2.55
CA SER A 30 -21.87 -14.76 2.25
C SER A 30 -21.18 -13.58 1.54
N PHE A 31 -21.55 -13.30 0.29
CA PHE A 31 -21.07 -12.14 -0.45
C PHE A 31 -21.36 -10.84 0.33
N VAL A 32 -20.32 -10.04 0.55
CA VAL A 32 -20.42 -8.70 1.16
C VAL A 32 -19.80 -7.67 0.20
N PRO A 33 -20.58 -6.70 -0.32
CA PRO A 33 -20.08 -5.65 -1.22
C PRO A 33 -19.40 -4.52 -0.44
N ASP A 34 -18.39 -4.84 0.37
CA ASP A 34 -17.66 -3.84 1.15
C ASP A 34 -16.72 -2.95 0.30
N THR A 35 -16.45 -3.33 -0.95
CA THR A 35 -15.82 -2.53 -2.01
C THR A 35 -16.59 -2.66 -3.33
N LEU A 36 -16.51 -1.64 -4.19
CA LEU A 36 -17.16 -1.69 -5.51
C LEU A 36 -16.48 -2.75 -6.39
N LEU A 37 -15.16 -2.88 -6.29
CA LEU A 37 -14.39 -3.91 -6.95
C LEU A 37 -14.90 -5.32 -6.60
N LYS A 38 -15.10 -5.65 -5.32
CA LYS A 38 -15.66 -6.95 -4.91
C LYS A 38 -16.99 -7.21 -5.58
N SER A 39 -17.84 -6.20 -5.58
CA SER A 39 -19.17 -6.29 -6.17
C SER A 39 -19.11 -6.58 -7.67
N VAL A 40 -18.25 -5.87 -8.41
CA VAL A 40 -18.06 -6.09 -9.86
C VAL A 40 -17.51 -7.48 -10.15
N LEU A 41 -16.54 -7.95 -9.36
CA LEU A 41 -15.94 -9.27 -9.56
C LEU A 41 -16.94 -10.40 -9.27
N TYR A 42 -17.72 -10.27 -8.20
CA TYR A 42 -18.79 -11.22 -7.86
C TYR A 42 -19.80 -11.38 -9.00
N HIS A 43 -20.30 -10.27 -9.56
CA HIS A 43 -21.28 -10.35 -10.66
C HIS A 43 -20.66 -10.86 -11.96
N LYS A 44 -19.38 -10.59 -12.21
CA LYS A 44 -18.65 -11.17 -13.34
C LYS A 44 -18.49 -12.69 -13.22
N THR A 45 -18.07 -13.20 -12.06
CA THR A 45 -17.89 -14.65 -11.87
C THR A 45 -19.22 -15.39 -11.89
N LYS A 46 -20.26 -14.83 -11.25
CA LYS A 46 -21.61 -15.38 -11.24
C LYS A 46 -22.19 -15.57 -12.65
N ASN A 47 -21.96 -14.62 -13.56
CA ASN A 47 -22.54 -14.66 -14.91
C ASN A 47 -21.72 -15.48 -15.91
N HIS A 48 -20.39 -15.55 -15.77
CA HIS A 48 -19.50 -16.12 -16.80
C HIS A 48 -18.75 -17.40 -16.35
N GLY A 49 -18.95 -17.90 -15.14
CA GLY A 49 -18.41 -19.19 -14.64
C GLY A 49 -16.91 -19.21 -14.34
N GLN A 50 -16.10 -18.53 -15.16
CA GLN A 50 -14.72 -18.14 -14.92
C GLN A 50 -14.50 -16.79 -15.61
N ALA A 51 -14.59 -15.70 -14.87
CA ALA A 51 -14.13 -14.42 -15.40
C ALA A 51 -12.60 -14.43 -15.41
N ASP A 52 -11.98 -14.13 -16.57
CA ASP A 52 -10.56 -13.79 -16.60
C ASP A 52 -10.40 -12.40 -15.96
N LEU A 53 -10.10 -12.43 -14.67
CA LEU A 53 -9.99 -11.27 -13.78
C LEU A 53 -8.53 -10.88 -13.56
N SER A 54 -7.63 -11.21 -14.48
CA SER A 54 -6.25 -10.72 -14.41
C SER A 54 -6.26 -9.19 -14.30
N GLY A 55 -5.47 -8.66 -13.35
CA GLY A 55 -5.39 -7.22 -13.08
C GLY A 55 -5.10 -6.41 -14.35
N ASP A 56 -4.36 -7.00 -15.30
CA ASP A 56 -4.04 -6.41 -16.59
C ASP A 56 -5.25 -6.27 -17.52
N LYS A 57 -6.22 -7.19 -17.51
CA LYS A 57 -7.46 -7.06 -18.30
C LYS A 57 -8.39 -6.00 -17.73
N ILE A 58 -8.46 -5.89 -16.40
CA ILE A 58 -9.24 -4.84 -15.75
C ILE A 58 -8.58 -3.48 -15.99
N ALA A 59 -7.26 -3.36 -15.76
CA ALA A 59 -6.51 -2.16 -16.11
C ALA A 59 -6.66 -1.82 -17.60
N GLY A 60 -6.69 -2.82 -18.47
CA GLY A 60 -6.97 -2.73 -19.91
C GLY A 60 -8.27 -2.01 -20.27
N ALA A 61 -9.32 -2.18 -19.47
CA ALA A 61 -10.60 -1.54 -19.70
C ALA A 61 -10.65 -0.09 -19.20
N PHE A 62 -9.90 0.22 -18.13
CA PHE A 62 -9.95 1.50 -17.41
C PHE A 62 -8.83 2.46 -17.75
N LEU A 63 -7.74 2.02 -18.38
CA LEU A 63 -6.60 2.84 -18.75
C LEU A 63 -6.51 3.02 -20.26
N LYS A 64 -6.12 4.22 -20.72
CA LYS A 64 -5.88 4.47 -22.15
C LYS A 64 -4.67 3.70 -22.68
N THR A 65 -3.62 3.61 -21.86
CA THR A 65 -2.37 2.90 -22.17
C THR A 65 -1.95 2.03 -20.98
N PRO A 66 -2.50 0.81 -20.81
CA PRO A 66 -2.34 0.02 -19.56
C PRO A 66 -0.89 -0.27 -19.16
N GLY A 67 0.02 -0.34 -20.13
CA GLY A 67 1.45 -0.57 -19.88
C GLY A 67 2.17 0.61 -19.23
N SER A 68 1.73 1.85 -19.46
CA SER A 68 2.46 3.04 -19.03
C SER A 68 2.23 3.36 -17.55
N VAL A 69 3.28 3.85 -16.88
CA VAL A 69 3.18 4.33 -15.50
C VAL A 69 2.33 5.60 -15.37
N TYR A 70 2.23 6.40 -16.45
CA TYR A 70 1.51 7.68 -16.48
C TYR A 70 0.16 7.60 -17.18
N SER A 71 -0.40 6.39 -17.33
CA SER A 71 -1.61 6.19 -18.10
C SER A 71 -2.81 6.97 -17.57
N GLU A 72 -3.55 7.63 -18.46
CA GLU A 72 -4.80 8.30 -18.11
C GLU A 72 -5.95 7.30 -17.96
N LEU A 73 -6.90 7.64 -17.10
CA LEU A 73 -8.17 6.91 -17.02
C LEU A 73 -8.95 7.08 -18.32
N ASN A 74 -9.61 6.00 -18.74
CA ASN A 74 -10.68 6.06 -19.72
C ASN A 74 -11.94 6.57 -19.01
N PRO A 75 -12.48 7.76 -19.36
CA PRO A 75 -13.64 8.33 -18.67
C PRO A 75 -14.93 7.51 -18.89
N LEU A 76 -14.99 6.73 -19.96
CA LEU A 76 -16.13 5.86 -20.28
C LEU A 76 -15.63 4.44 -20.56
N PRO A 77 -15.18 3.72 -19.51
CA PRO A 77 -14.67 2.38 -19.71
C PRO A 77 -15.82 1.45 -20.16
N PRO A 78 -15.63 0.60 -21.18
CA PRO A 78 -16.73 -0.19 -21.76
C PRO A 78 -17.53 -1.03 -20.75
N ILE A 79 -16.88 -1.44 -19.66
CA ILE A 79 -17.48 -2.23 -18.58
C ILE A 79 -18.66 -1.54 -17.90
N ILE A 80 -18.74 -0.20 -17.90
CA ILE A 80 -19.81 0.52 -17.19
C ILE A 80 -21.19 0.30 -17.80
N ASN A 81 -21.24 -0.09 -19.07
CA ASN A 81 -22.48 -0.37 -19.80
C ASN A 81 -22.93 -1.83 -19.61
N SER A 82 -22.24 -2.62 -18.79
CA SER A 82 -22.54 -4.02 -18.56
C SER A 82 -23.62 -4.22 -17.49
N ILE A 83 -24.35 -5.34 -17.58
CA ILE A 83 -25.32 -5.75 -16.55
C ILE A 83 -24.61 -6.00 -15.22
N GLU A 84 -23.40 -6.56 -15.27
CA GLU A 84 -22.54 -6.82 -14.13
C GLU A 84 -22.23 -5.55 -13.34
N TRP A 85 -21.86 -4.46 -14.04
CA TRP A 85 -21.57 -3.18 -13.40
C TRP A 85 -22.81 -2.59 -12.72
N ASN A 86 -23.96 -2.61 -13.40
CA ASN A 86 -25.21 -2.08 -12.85
C ASN A 86 -25.67 -2.83 -11.60
N ASN A 87 -25.59 -4.16 -11.62
CA ASN A 87 -25.89 -4.99 -10.45
C ASN A 87 -24.89 -4.73 -9.31
N ALA A 88 -23.60 -4.64 -9.63
CA ALA A 88 -22.56 -4.39 -8.66
C ALA A 88 -22.72 -3.03 -7.96
N LEU A 89 -22.99 -1.98 -8.73
CA LEU A 89 -23.23 -0.63 -8.23
C LEU A 89 -24.51 -0.58 -7.37
N SER A 90 -25.57 -1.25 -7.79
CA SER A 90 -26.83 -1.34 -7.04
C SER A 90 -26.64 -2.00 -5.67
N ASP A 91 -25.94 -3.14 -5.62
CA ASP A 91 -25.66 -3.85 -4.37
C ASP A 91 -24.75 -3.04 -3.45
N PHE A 92 -23.71 -2.40 -4.00
CA PHE A 92 -22.81 -1.53 -3.25
C PHE A 92 -23.54 -0.32 -2.65
N ASN A 93 -24.33 0.39 -3.46
CA ASN A 93 -25.13 1.54 -3.03
C ASN A 93 -26.11 1.15 -1.91
N ARG A 94 -26.77 -0.01 -2.03
CA ARG A 94 -27.69 -0.53 -1.01
C ARG A 94 -26.98 -0.84 0.30
N TYR A 95 -25.84 -1.53 0.24
CA TYR A 95 -25.10 -1.95 1.43
C TYR A 95 -24.53 -0.76 2.21
N HIS A 96 -23.89 0.19 1.52
CA HIS A 96 -23.30 1.37 2.15
C HIS A 96 -24.28 2.52 2.37
N ARG A 97 -25.52 2.39 1.89
CA ARG A 97 -26.57 3.43 1.91
C ARG A 97 -26.07 4.74 1.29
N VAL A 98 -25.45 4.62 0.12
CA VAL A 98 -24.96 5.73 -0.70
C VAL A 98 -25.64 5.71 -2.06
N ASN A 99 -25.56 6.81 -2.80
CA ASN A 99 -26.05 6.88 -4.18
C ASN A 99 -24.94 7.44 -5.07
N LEU A 100 -23.99 6.58 -5.43
CA LEU A 100 -22.88 6.97 -6.31
C LEU A 100 -23.40 7.28 -7.70
N THR A 101 -22.96 8.42 -8.26
CA THR A 101 -23.13 8.68 -9.69
C THR A 101 -22.25 7.73 -10.51
N LEU A 102 -22.49 7.65 -11.82
CA LEU A 102 -21.64 6.84 -12.69
C LEU A 102 -20.17 7.31 -12.65
N ASP A 103 -19.94 8.61 -12.68
CA ASP A 103 -18.60 9.20 -12.58
C ASP A 103 -17.94 8.88 -11.23
N ASP A 104 -18.68 9.02 -10.12
CA ASP A 104 -18.17 8.66 -8.78
C ASP A 104 -17.84 7.17 -8.67
N SER A 105 -18.64 6.31 -9.29
CA SER A 105 -18.40 4.86 -9.29
C SER A 105 -17.12 4.49 -10.06
N VAL A 106 -16.85 5.15 -11.19
CA VAL A 106 -15.60 4.95 -11.95
C VAL A 106 -14.41 5.47 -11.14
N LYS A 107 -14.51 6.65 -10.52
CA LYS A 107 -13.46 7.21 -9.66
C LYS A 107 -13.18 6.35 -8.44
N LEU A 108 -14.22 5.84 -7.77
CA LEU A 108 -14.10 4.92 -6.64
C LEU A 108 -13.39 3.64 -7.09
N PHE A 109 -13.88 3.01 -8.16
CA PHE A 109 -13.28 1.78 -8.68
C PHE A 109 -11.82 1.98 -9.08
N ALA A 110 -11.51 3.07 -9.78
CA ALA A 110 -10.14 3.45 -10.14
C ALA A 110 -9.27 3.65 -8.88
N SER A 111 -9.80 4.25 -7.82
CA SER A 111 -9.08 4.41 -6.55
C SER A 111 -8.86 3.09 -5.82
N GLU A 112 -9.85 2.18 -5.82
CA GLU A 112 -9.74 0.85 -5.20
C GLU A 112 -8.73 -0.05 -5.93
N MET A 113 -8.60 0.13 -7.25
CA MET A 113 -7.64 -0.58 -8.11
C MET A 113 -6.27 0.10 -8.19
N GLY A 114 -6.12 1.31 -7.65
CA GLY A 114 -4.90 2.10 -7.74
C GLY A 114 -4.58 2.62 -9.15
N LEU A 115 -5.60 2.89 -9.96
CA LEU A 115 -5.48 3.40 -11.34
C LEU A 115 -5.45 4.93 -11.41
N ASN A 116 -5.81 5.61 -10.33
CA ASN A 116 -5.78 7.07 -10.26
C ASN A 116 -4.39 7.61 -9.85
N LYS A 117 -4.18 8.91 -10.07
CA LYS A 117 -2.92 9.62 -9.85
C LYS A 117 -3.04 10.63 -8.71
N ALA A 118 -2.01 11.42 -8.45
CA ALA A 118 -2.01 12.47 -7.43
C ALA A 118 -1.64 13.83 -8.04
N LEU A 119 -2.25 14.20 -9.17
CA LEU A 119 -1.96 15.47 -9.82
C LEU A 119 -2.48 16.65 -8.96
N PRO A 120 -1.59 17.60 -8.57
CA PRO A 120 -1.95 18.80 -7.82
C PRO A 120 -3.06 19.61 -8.49
N GLY A 121 -4.20 19.79 -7.81
CA GLY A 121 -5.33 20.60 -8.31
C GLY A 121 -6.22 19.91 -9.34
N THR A 122 -5.87 18.71 -9.79
CA THR A 122 -6.71 17.90 -10.70
C THR A 122 -7.27 16.68 -9.97
N ASP A 123 -6.39 15.83 -9.42
CA ASP A 123 -6.81 14.65 -8.67
C ASP A 123 -6.90 14.92 -7.17
N VAL A 124 -6.11 15.88 -6.69
CA VAL A 124 -6.00 16.23 -5.28
C VAL A 124 -6.26 17.73 -5.11
N ASP A 125 -7.33 18.06 -4.41
CA ASP A 125 -7.62 19.45 -4.06
C ASP A 125 -6.68 19.93 -2.94
N LEU A 126 -5.70 20.74 -3.32
CA LEU A 126 -4.73 21.36 -2.40
C LEU A 126 -5.23 22.64 -1.73
N ASN A 127 -6.42 23.14 -2.11
CA ASN A 127 -7.01 24.31 -1.43
C ASN A 127 -7.53 23.95 -0.04
N ARG A 128 -7.76 22.66 0.19
CA ARG A 128 -8.08 22.12 1.51
C ARG A 128 -6.84 22.21 2.40
N ARG A 129 -6.85 23.14 3.36
CA ARG A 129 -5.81 23.21 4.39
C ARG A 129 -5.90 21.96 5.27
N CYS A 130 -5.00 21.00 5.07
CA CYS A 130 -4.79 19.92 6.03
C CYS A 130 -3.98 20.44 7.22
N ALA A 131 -4.39 20.06 8.43
CA ALA A 131 -3.73 20.50 9.65
C ALA A 131 -2.27 20.00 9.70
N GLY A 132 -1.37 20.86 10.16
CA GLY A 132 0.00 20.48 10.51
C GLY A 132 1.05 20.52 9.39
N TYR A 133 0.68 20.76 8.13
CA TYR A 133 1.66 20.96 7.05
C TYR A 133 2.22 22.39 7.04
N ARG A 134 3.48 22.54 6.62
CA ARG A 134 4.13 23.84 6.44
C ARG A 134 3.49 24.60 5.27
N GLN A 135 3.41 25.93 5.38
CA GLN A 135 2.76 26.77 4.36
C GLN A 135 3.54 26.84 3.03
N ASP A 136 4.85 26.66 3.10
CA ASP A 136 5.80 26.66 1.98
C ASP A 136 6.12 25.25 1.46
N GLU A 137 5.38 24.23 1.90
CA GLU A 137 5.58 22.85 1.46
C GLU A 137 5.34 22.71 -0.05
N ASP A 138 6.18 21.93 -0.72
CA ASP A 138 6.09 21.71 -2.15
C ASP A 138 4.75 21.04 -2.52
N ARG A 139 4.11 21.51 -3.60
CA ARG A 139 2.79 21.04 -4.04
C ARG A 139 2.78 19.55 -4.40
N LEU A 140 3.90 19.01 -4.90
CA LEU A 140 4.05 17.59 -5.23
C LEU A 140 4.10 16.74 -3.96
N VAL A 141 4.83 17.21 -2.94
CA VAL A 141 4.87 16.60 -1.61
C VAL A 141 3.47 16.58 -1.02
N LEU A 142 2.78 17.72 -1.03
CA LEU A 142 1.41 17.84 -0.52
C LEU A 142 0.42 16.94 -1.26
N ALA A 143 0.47 16.89 -2.60
CA ALA A 143 -0.47 16.08 -3.37
C ALA A 143 -0.33 14.58 -3.06
N ASN A 144 0.90 14.08 -3.00
CA ASN A 144 1.17 12.69 -2.62
C ASN A 144 0.75 12.42 -1.16
N ALA A 145 1.10 13.30 -0.22
CA ALA A 145 0.79 13.10 1.20
C ALA A 145 -0.71 13.23 1.51
N PHE A 146 -1.43 14.15 0.86
CA PHE A 146 -2.88 14.31 0.99
C PHE A 146 -3.62 13.13 0.39
N LYS A 147 -3.17 12.62 -0.76
CA LYS A 147 -3.74 11.40 -1.32
C LYS A 147 -3.49 10.19 -0.42
N ALA A 148 -2.32 10.11 0.23
CA ALA A 148 -2.06 9.13 1.27
C ALA A 148 -2.95 9.33 2.51
N GLY A 149 -3.59 10.49 2.65
CA GLY A 149 -4.49 10.83 3.73
C GLY A 149 -3.78 10.83 5.08
N VAL A 150 -2.55 11.33 5.14
CA VAL A 150 -1.76 11.46 6.38
C VAL A 150 -1.69 12.93 6.76
N ASP A 151 -1.82 13.22 8.05
CA ASP A 151 -1.74 14.59 8.59
C ASP A 151 -0.28 15.05 8.75
N GLY A 152 -0.06 16.36 8.73
CA GLY A 152 1.29 16.93 8.67
C GLY A 152 2.16 16.62 9.89
N ASP A 153 1.57 16.55 11.08
CA ASP A 153 2.29 16.22 12.31
C ASP A 153 2.81 14.77 12.32
N ILE A 154 2.00 13.81 11.86
CA ILE A 154 2.43 12.43 11.63
C ILE A 154 3.48 12.39 10.52
N PHE A 155 3.23 13.07 9.40
CA PHE A 155 4.14 13.12 8.25
C PHE A 155 5.55 13.53 8.68
N TYR A 156 5.70 14.63 9.42
CA TYR A 156 7.00 15.11 9.88
C TYR A 156 7.56 14.27 11.02
N LYS A 157 6.72 13.78 11.95
CA LYS A 157 7.18 12.92 13.05
C LYS A 157 7.80 11.63 12.52
N SER A 158 7.23 11.01 11.49
CA SER A 158 7.83 9.80 10.91
C SER A 158 9.17 10.07 10.24
N LEU A 159 9.36 11.24 9.61
CA LEU A 159 10.67 11.64 9.10
C LEU A 159 11.68 11.92 10.21
N ASP A 160 11.24 12.52 11.32
CA ASP A 160 12.05 12.80 12.51
C ASP A 160 12.55 11.50 13.19
N VAL A 161 11.70 10.45 13.18
CA VAL A 161 12.05 9.14 13.74
C VAL A 161 12.98 8.33 12.83
N PHE A 162 12.67 8.23 11.54
CA PHE A 162 13.33 7.28 10.64
C PHE A 162 14.32 7.92 9.64
N GLY A 163 14.20 9.22 9.39
CA GLY A 163 15.00 9.94 8.40
C GLY A 163 14.66 9.58 6.94
N TYR A 164 15.29 10.30 6.00
CA TYR A 164 15.10 10.08 4.56
C TYR A 164 15.77 8.80 4.05
N ALA A 165 16.78 8.28 4.75
CA ALA A 165 17.46 7.04 4.36
C ALA A 165 16.52 5.83 4.41
N TYR A 166 15.56 5.85 5.34
CA TYR A 166 14.54 4.82 5.54
C TYR A 166 13.13 5.35 5.28
N SER A 167 12.98 6.20 4.25
CA SER A 167 11.71 6.84 3.90
C SER A 167 10.57 5.83 3.65
N THR A 168 10.88 4.60 3.22
CA THR A 168 9.87 3.56 3.02
C THR A 168 9.35 2.97 4.32
N ILE A 169 10.20 2.88 5.36
CA ILE A 169 9.79 2.51 6.73
C ILE A 169 9.02 3.67 7.35
N ALA A 170 9.52 4.90 7.23
CA ALA A 170 8.84 6.10 7.69
C ALA A 170 7.39 6.13 7.18
N ALA A 171 7.19 5.82 5.89
CA ALA A 171 5.87 5.81 5.28
C ALA A 171 4.93 4.74 5.86
N LYS A 172 5.44 3.52 6.16
CA LYS A 172 4.66 2.47 6.81
C LYS A 172 4.17 2.92 8.18
N PHE A 173 5.07 3.44 9.00
CA PHE A 173 4.76 3.89 10.35
C PHE A 173 3.83 5.09 10.38
N ALA A 174 4.01 6.05 9.48
CA ALA A 174 3.12 7.19 9.33
C ALA A 174 1.69 6.76 8.98
N VAL A 175 1.52 5.88 7.98
CA VAL A 175 0.19 5.38 7.60
C VAL A 175 -0.42 4.59 8.74
N ALA A 176 0.36 3.75 9.45
CA ALA A 176 -0.11 3.04 10.63
C ALA A 176 -0.58 3.99 11.75
N ALA A 177 0.21 5.03 12.07
CA ALA A 177 -0.15 6.03 13.06
C ALA A 177 -1.41 6.80 12.66
N GLN A 178 -1.58 7.12 11.37
CA GLN A 178 -2.79 7.74 10.87
C GLN A 178 -4.00 6.81 10.97
N LEU A 179 -3.86 5.52 10.63
CA LEU A 179 -4.93 4.54 10.81
C LEU A 179 -5.36 4.45 12.28
N LEU A 180 -4.41 4.50 13.21
CA LEU A 180 -4.69 4.52 14.64
C LEU A 180 -5.43 5.81 15.04
N ARG A 181 -4.98 6.97 14.56
CA ARG A 181 -5.66 8.25 14.76
C ARG A 181 -7.12 8.19 14.28
N ASP A 182 -7.34 7.75 13.05
CA ASP A 182 -8.67 7.64 12.46
C ASP A 182 -9.55 6.69 13.29
N ALA A 183 -9.00 5.57 13.78
CA ALA A 183 -9.72 4.64 14.65
C ALA A 183 -10.10 5.27 16.00
N THR A 184 -9.19 6.02 16.63
CA THR A 184 -9.46 6.73 17.89
C THR A 184 -10.53 7.80 17.75
N GLN A 185 -10.62 8.47 16.60
CA GLN A 185 -11.65 9.48 16.33
C GLN A 185 -13.02 8.84 16.04
N LYS A 186 -13.04 7.67 15.39
CA LYS A 186 -14.28 6.95 15.04
C LYS A 186 -14.92 6.23 16.23
N VAL A 187 -14.13 5.72 17.17
CA VAL A 187 -14.61 4.89 18.29
C VAL A 187 -14.61 5.71 19.59
N PRO A 188 -15.74 5.79 20.33
CA PRO A 188 -15.80 6.51 21.60
C PRO A 188 -14.74 6.01 22.59
N ALA A 189 -14.12 6.93 23.34
CA ALA A 189 -12.99 6.64 24.24
C ALA A 189 -13.23 5.43 25.17
N ALA A 190 -14.41 5.35 25.78
CA ALA A 190 -14.81 4.25 26.67
C ALA A 190 -14.80 2.86 26.00
N LYS A 191 -14.87 2.78 24.67
CA LYS A 191 -14.89 1.53 23.90
C LYS A 191 -13.58 1.23 23.19
N GLN A 192 -12.60 2.14 23.20
CA GLN A 192 -11.38 1.99 22.41
C GLN A 192 -10.58 0.74 22.80
N LEU A 193 -10.27 0.55 24.08
CA LEU A 193 -9.52 -0.61 24.56
C LEU A 193 -10.22 -1.94 24.26
N GLN A 194 -11.54 -2.00 24.41
CA GLN A 194 -12.36 -3.19 24.09
C GLN A 194 -12.33 -3.53 22.60
N ASN A 195 -12.15 -2.54 21.73
CA ASN A 195 -11.98 -2.71 20.29
C ASN A 195 -10.50 -2.88 19.88
N GLY A 196 -9.60 -3.07 20.85
CA GLY A 196 -8.17 -3.22 20.61
C GLY A 196 -7.45 -1.93 20.23
N ILE A 197 -8.10 -0.77 20.32
CA ILE A 197 -7.54 0.54 19.97
C ILE A 197 -6.73 1.07 21.16
N ARG A 198 -5.41 1.17 21.00
CA ARG A 198 -4.46 1.70 21.99
C ARG A 198 -4.06 3.12 21.66
N LYS A 199 -4.83 4.11 22.13
CA LYS A 199 -4.55 5.53 21.91
C LYS A 199 -3.18 5.94 22.46
N GLU A 200 -2.76 5.33 23.56
CA GLU A 200 -1.47 5.60 24.21
C GLU A 200 -0.26 5.31 23.31
N VAL A 201 -0.38 4.40 22.34
CA VAL A 201 0.65 4.13 21.33
C VAL A 201 0.80 5.34 20.41
N LEU A 202 -0.32 5.95 19.99
CA LEU A 202 -0.31 7.17 19.18
C LEU A 202 0.28 8.35 19.97
N ASP A 203 -0.13 8.51 21.22
CA ASP A 203 0.34 9.60 22.08
C ASP A 203 1.86 9.49 22.31
N ARG A 204 2.40 8.28 22.52
CA ARG A 204 3.86 8.05 22.57
C ARG A 204 4.52 8.33 21.24
N TYR A 205 3.98 7.81 20.14
CA TYR A 205 4.55 8.01 18.80
C TYR A 205 4.70 9.49 18.43
N LEU A 206 3.71 10.31 18.79
CA LEU A 206 3.67 11.75 18.51
C LEU A 206 4.39 12.60 19.55
N SER A 207 4.90 11.99 20.62
CA SER A 207 5.61 12.69 21.69
C SER A 207 6.84 13.42 21.14
N SER A 208 7.14 14.59 21.71
CA SER A 208 8.39 15.31 21.43
C SER A 208 9.63 14.53 21.88
N ALA A 209 9.48 13.59 22.82
CA ALA A 209 10.57 12.73 23.30
C ALA A 209 10.90 11.58 22.32
N THR A 210 10.01 11.29 21.37
CA THR A 210 10.21 10.24 20.38
C THR A 210 10.93 10.82 19.17
N THR A 211 12.25 10.68 19.18
CA THR A 211 13.18 11.13 18.14
C THR A 211 14.14 9.99 17.83
N GLY A 212 14.37 9.69 16.55
CA GLY A 212 15.16 8.51 16.18
C GLY A 212 14.44 7.18 16.46
N VAL A 213 14.86 6.12 15.78
CA VAL A 213 14.11 4.86 15.78
C VAL A 213 14.10 4.14 17.14
N ASN A 214 15.22 4.21 17.87
CA ASN A 214 15.38 3.56 19.18
C ASN A 214 14.52 4.17 20.29
N SER A 215 13.86 5.31 20.03
CA SER A 215 12.93 5.92 20.97
C SER A 215 11.54 5.25 20.98
N LEU A 216 11.25 4.40 19.99
CA LEU A 216 10.03 3.61 19.92
C LEU A 216 10.24 2.24 20.59
N SER A 217 9.32 1.88 21.48
CA SER A 217 9.32 0.53 22.07
C SER A 217 8.96 -0.53 21.04
N GLU A 218 9.47 -1.75 21.20
CA GLU A 218 9.12 -2.87 20.31
C GLU A 218 7.63 -3.16 20.27
N TYR A 219 6.95 -2.96 21.41
CA TYR A 219 5.49 -3.06 21.48
C TYR A 219 4.81 -2.06 20.55
N ASP A 220 5.24 -0.80 20.55
CA ASP A 220 4.65 0.25 19.72
C ASP A 220 4.88 -0.03 18.24
N LYS A 221 6.09 -0.47 17.88
CA LYS A 221 6.42 -0.87 16.51
C LYS A 221 5.54 -2.01 16.03
N HIS A 222 5.48 -3.10 16.80
CA HIS A 222 4.66 -4.27 16.48
C HIS A 222 3.18 -3.92 16.39
N TYR A 223 2.66 -3.10 17.30
CA TYR A 223 1.26 -2.69 17.29
C TYR A 223 0.91 -1.91 16.02
N LEU A 224 1.73 -0.92 15.66
CA LEU A 224 1.52 -0.10 14.46
C LEU A 224 1.63 -0.93 13.18
N MET A 225 2.64 -1.79 13.06
CA MET A 225 2.80 -2.64 11.88
C MET A 225 1.68 -3.66 11.76
N ASN A 226 1.24 -4.28 12.86
CA ASN A 226 0.09 -5.18 12.85
C ASN A 226 -1.20 -4.47 12.43
N LEU A 227 -1.40 -3.22 12.85
CA LEU A 227 -2.53 -2.42 12.40
C LEU A 227 -2.50 -2.20 10.88
N LEU A 228 -1.35 -1.81 10.33
CA LEU A 228 -1.16 -1.64 8.89
C LEU A 228 -1.38 -2.96 8.13
N HIS A 229 -0.80 -4.06 8.61
CA HIS A 229 -0.92 -5.39 8.00
C HIS A 229 -2.39 -5.82 7.93
N ASN A 230 -3.13 -5.63 9.01
CA ASN A 230 -4.56 -5.94 9.04
C ASN A 230 -5.34 -5.08 8.04
N GLU A 231 -4.99 -3.80 7.88
CA GLU A 231 -5.71 -2.93 6.96
C GLU A 231 -5.40 -3.22 5.49
N VAL A 232 -4.13 -3.48 5.16
CA VAL A 232 -3.72 -3.97 3.84
C VAL A 232 -4.47 -5.26 3.48
N ARG A 233 -4.71 -6.15 4.45
CA ARG A 233 -5.44 -7.41 4.20
C ARG A 233 -6.95 -7.25 4.06
N ARG A 234 -7.56 -6.30 4.77
CA ARG A 234 -9.02 -6.18 4.91
C ARG A 234 -9.69 -5.32 3.84
N THR A 235 -8.94 -4.42 3.18
CA THR A 235 -9.38 -3.39 2.20
C THR A 235 -10.88 -3.11 2.20
N ARG A 236 -11.29 -1.98 2.79
CA ARG A 236 -12.70 -1.60 2.94
C ARG A 236 -12.98 -0.25 2.30
N PHE A 237 -14.20 -0.06 1.83
CA PHE A 237 -14.67 1.26 1.42
C PHE A 237 -14.62 2.26 2.60
N ASN A 238 -13.92 3.38 2.39
CA ASN A 238 -13.89 4.49 3.35
C ASN A 238 -15.00 5.51 3.02
N SER A 239 -16.18 5.30 3.60
CA SER A 239 -17.33 6.19 3.40
C SER A 239 -17.13 7.62 3.92
N ALA A 240 -16.21 7.84 4.87
CA ALA A 240 -15.88 9.17 5.38
C ALA A 240 -15.07 9.98 4.35
N GLY A 241 -14.16 9.31 3.63
CA GLY A 241 -13.42 9.92 2.51
C GLY A 241 -14.37 10.39 1.41
N PHE A 242 -15.31 9.53 1.01
CA PHE A 242 -16.35 9.83 0.01
C PHE A 242 -17.14 11.10 0.34
N LYS A 243 -17.65 11.24 1.57
CA LYS A 243 -18.42 12.43 2.00
C LYS A 243 -17.60 13.73 1.98
N SER A 244 -16.28 13.61 2.04
CA SER A 244 -15.36 14.75 2.00
C SER A 244 -14.76 15.01 0.61
N GLY A 245 -15.26 14.31 -0.42
CA GLY A 245 -14.81 14.45 -1.81
C GLY A 245 -13.44 13.82 -2.11
N GLN A 246 -12.88 13.02 -1.21
CA GLN A 246 -11.57 12.37 -1.41
C GLN A 246 -11.65 10.87 -1.12
N PHE A 247 -11.54 10.07 -2.17
CA PHE A 247 -11.34 8.63 -2.03
C PHE A 247 -9.91 8.39 -1.53
N GLN A 248 -9.78 7.99 -0.27
CA GLN A 248 -8.50 7.47 0.21
C GLN A 248 -8.23 6.13 -0.46
N PRO A 249 -7.07 5.94 -1.08
CA PRO A 249 -6.74 4.67 -1.71
C PRO A 249 -6.50 3.60 -0.64
N ALA A 250 -6.42 2.34 -1.07
CA ALA A 250 -6.11 1.23 -0.17
C ALA A 250 -4.78 1.45 0.57
N ALA A 251 -4.62 0.86 1.75
CA ALA A 251 -3.49 1.13 2.65
C ALA A 251 -2.12 0.95 1.98
N GLN A 252 -1.95 -0.06 1.13
CA GLN A 252 -0.70 -0.29 0.39
C GLN A 252 -0.34 0.88 -0.53
N PHE A 253 -1.35 1.48 -1.19
CA PHE A 253 -1.16 2.64 -2.06
C PHE A 253 -0.92 3.91 -1.27
N ARG A 254 -1.52 4.06 -0.09
CA ARG A 254 -1.23 5.16 0.85
C ARG A 254 0.24 5.15 1.26
N VAL A 255 0.79 3.98 1.58
CA VAL A 255 2.21 3.83 1.94
C VAL A 255 3.12 4.23 0.76
N ALA A 256 2.83 3.74 -0.44
CA ALA A 256 3.60 4.10 -1.63
C ALA A 256 3.56 5.60 -1.94
N ARG A 257 2.37 6.22 -1.82
CA ARG A 257 2.19 7.66 -1.98
C ARG A 257 2.97 8.47 -0.96
N LEU A 258 2.95 8.05 0.29
CA LEU A 258 3.68 8.76 1.33
C LEU A 258 5.21 8.62 1.17
N ALA A 259 5.69 7.43 0.78
CA ALA A 259 7.11 7.25 0.46
C ALA A 259 7.54 8.13 -0.72
N ALA A 260 6.67 8.30 -1.73
CA ALA A 260 6.91 9.24 -2.82
C ALA A 260 6.95 10.69 -2.34
N ALA A 261 6.05 11.11 -1.44
CA ALA A 261 6.09 12.44 -0.85
C ALA A 261 7.40 12.70 -0.10
N TYR A 262 7.93 11.70 0.62
CA TYR A 262 9.25 11.81 1.26
C TYR A 262 10.39 11.90 0.26
N GLN A 263 10.30 11.20 -0.87
CA GLN A 263 11.30 11.29 -1.93
C GLN A 263 11.26 12.66 -2.63
N ASP A 264 10.07 13.17 -2.93
CA ASP A 264 9.88 14.53 -3.49
C ASP A 264 10.44 15.58 -2.52
N ARG A 265 10.18 15.41 -1.21
CA ARG A 265 10.64 16.34 -0.16
C ARG A 265 12.15 16.28 0.08
N LYS A 266 12.78 15.11 -0.06
CA LYS A 266 14.25 14.96 -0.02
C LYS A 266 14.91 15.85 -1.09
N GLY A 267 14.19 16.11 -2.19
CA GLY A 267 14.62 16.96 -3.28
C GLY A 267 15.53 16.25 -4.28
N TYR A 268 15.80 16.95 -5.37
CA TYR A 268 16.59 16.48 -6.51
C TYR A 268 17.82 17.37 -6.67
N LEU A 269 18.96 16.79 -7.03
CA LEU A 269 20.21 17.55 -7.14
C LEU A 269 20.22 18.52 -8.34
N PHE A 270 19.65 18.13 -9.48
CA PHE A 270 19.74 18.92 -10.72
C PHE A 270 18.46 18.88 -11.58
N ASP A 271 17.82 17.71 -11.69
CA ASP A 271 16.69 17.50 -12.59
C ASP A 271 15.43 17.10 -11.83
N PHE A 272 14.42 17.98 -11.84
CA PHE A 272 13.10 17.69 -11.28
C PHE A 272 12.28 16.87 -12.27
N PRO A 273 11.78 15.67 -11.91
CA PRO A 273 11.07 14.81 -12.85
C PRO A 273 9.66 15.30 -13.18
N CYS A 274 9.10 16.18 -12.33
CA CYS A 274 7.76 16.72 -12.44
C CYS A 274 7.77 18.24 -12.71
N ALA A 275 6.82 18.70 -13.49
CA ALA A 275 6.40 20.09 -13.52
C ALA A 275 5.60 20.44 -12.25
N LYS A 276 5.38 21.74 -12.01
CA LYS A 276 4.64 22.24 -10.83
C LYS A 276 3.18 21.76 -10.76
N ASP A 277 2.59 21.42 -11.90
CA ASP A 277 1.24 20.87 -12.03
C ASP A 277 1.21 19.34 -11.90
N GLY A 278 2.35 18.72 -11.59
CA GLY A 278 2.51 17.28 -11.40
C GLY A 278 2.67 16.48 -12.69
N LYS A 279 2.74 17.10 -13.87
CA LYS A 279 3.02 16.37 -15.13
C LYS A 279 4.48 15.95 -15.22
N ASN A 280 4.75 14.78 -15.79
CA ASN A 280 6.12 14.32 -16.02
C ASN A 280 6.81 15.17 -17.08
N LEU A 281 8.05 15.60 -16.81
CA LEU A 281 8.89 16.34 -17.75
C LEU A 281 9.71 15.43 -18.66
N TYR A 282 9.95 14.19 -18.22
CA TYR A 282 10.75 13.21 -18.94
C TYR A 282 9.90 12.00 -19.36
N PRO A 283 10.27 11.31 -20.44
CA PRO A 283 9.65 10.05 -20.82
C PRO A 283 9.93 8.98 -19.76
N GLU A 284 9.02 8.00 -19.65
CA GLU A 284 9.13 6.85 -18.73
C GLU A 284 10.45 6.09 -18.87
N SER A 285 10.97 5.96 -20.09
CA SER A 285 12.24 5.28 -20.40
C SER A 285 13.48 5.95 -19.80
N SER A 286 13.39 7.19 -19.32
CA SER A 286 14.53 7.90 -18.71
C SER A 286 14.86 7.44 -17.29
N GLY A 287 13.95 6.70 -16.65
CA GLY A 287 14.05 6.37 -15.22
C GLY A 287 13.80 7.54 -14.26
N LYS A 288 13.65 8.77 -14.77
CA LYS A 288 13.29 9.96 -13.98
C LYS A 288 11.78 9.99 -13.79
N LEU A 289 11.32 9.28 -12.76
CA LEU A 289 9.89 9.07 -12.51
C LEU A 289 9.25 10.27 -11.82
N CYS A 290 8.13 10.75 -12.36
CA CYS A 290 7.30 11.77 -11.74
C CYS A 290 6.21 11.12 -10.89
N TYR A 291 6.43 10.98 -9.59
CA TYR A 291 5.56 10.18 -8.73
C TYR A 291 4.12 10.69 -8.65
N ALA A 292 3.92 12.01 -8.69
CA ALA A 292 2.58 12.62 -8.71
C ALA A 292 1.74 12.14 -9.91
N ASN A 293 2.36 11.96 -11.08
CA ASN A 293 1.67 11.50 -12.30
C ASN A 293 1.57 9.97 -12.44
N MET A 294 2.29 9.20 -11.61
CA MET A 294 2.21 7.74 -11.66
C MET A 294 0.84 7.27 -11.15
N THR A 295 0.31 6.18 -11.70
CA THR A 295 -0.83 5.50 -11.07
C THR A 295 -0.39 4.87 -9.74
N ASP A 296 -1.29 4.77 -8.76
CA ASP A 296 -0.97 4.18 -7.45
C ASP A 296 -0.41 2.75 -7.54
N GLN A 297 -0.93 1.94 -8.47
CA GLN A 297 -0.48 0.58 -8.70
C GLN A 297 0.99 0.56 -9.15
N LYS A 298 1.35 1.40 -10.12
CA LYS A 298 2.71 1.49 -10.64
C LYS A 298 3.66 2.11 -9.62
N LEU A 299 3.18 3.10 -8.86
CA LEU A 299 3.91 3.68 -7.74
C LEU A 299 4.17 2.66 -6.63
N SER A 300 3.22 1.77 -6.34
CA SER A 300 3.42 0.67 -5.41
C SER A 300 4.46 -0.34 -5.91
N GLY A 301 4.58 -0.54 -7.22
CA GLY A 301 5.69 -1.28 -7.83
C GLY A 301 7.05 -0.64 -7.54
N TRP A 302 7.18 0.66 -7.80
CA TRP A 302 8.38 1.44 -7.48
C TRP A 302 8.72 1.42 -5.98
N TYR A 303 7.72 1.61 -5.11
CA TYR A 303 7.89 1.59 -3.66
C TYR A 303 8.55 0.29 -3.18
N ARG A 304 8.13 -0.86 -3.71
CA ARG A 304 8.71 -2.16 -3.36
C ARG A 304 10.19 -2.24 -3.72
N GLN A 305 10.55 -1.76 -4.91
CA GLN A 305 11.95 -1.70 -5.35
C GLN A 305 12.78 -0.79 -4.44
N LEU A 306 12.25 0.38 -4.07
CA LEU A 306 12.92 1.28 -3.13
C LEU A 306 13.06 0.66 -1.74
N TYR A 307 12.02 -0.02 -1.26
CA TYR A 307 12.06 -0.72 0.04
C TYR A 307 13.16 -1.78 0.04
N GLN A 308 13.21 -2.64 -0.97
CA GLN A 308 14.28 -3.63 -1.15
C GLN A 308 15.67 -2.99 -1.12
N GLN A 309 15.84 -1.86 -1.81
CA GLN A 309 17.12 -1.15 -1.84
C GLN A 309 17.49 -0.60 -0.46
N GLN A 310 16.54 -0.04 0.29
CA GLN A 310 16.77 0.48 1.64
C GLN A 310 17.03 -0.64 2.68
N MET A 311 16.48 -1.84 2.47
CA MET A 311 16.67 -2.99 3.36
C MET A 311 17.92 -3.83 3.05
N LYS A 312 18.59 -3.60 1.91
CA LYS A 312 19.84 -4.29 1.62
C LYS A 312 20.87 -3.93 2.71
N PRO A 313 21.53 -4.92 3.33
CA PRO A 313 22.63 -4.66 4.23
C PRO A 313 23.67 -3.86 3.45
N HIS A 314 23.90 -2.62 3.86
CA HIS A 314 25.02 -1.88 3.32
C HIS A 314 26.26 -2.44 4.02
N PRO A 315 27.30 -2.89 3.29
CA PRO A 315 28.59 -3.10 3.93
C PRO A 315 28.96 -1.78 4.64
N PRO A 316 29.61 -1.83 5.81
CA PRO A 316 30.07 -0.61 6.47
C PRO A 316 30.79 0.21 5.40
N SER A 317 30.23 1.36 5.06
CA SER A 317 30.77 2.18 4.00
C SER A 317 32.21 2.49 4.37
N GLU A 318 33.18 2.03 3.58
CA GLU A 318 34.40 2.81 3.41
C GLU A 318 33.90 4.20 3.01
N GLN A 319 33.96 5.13 3.97
CA GLN A 319 33.66 6.53 3.79
C GLN A 319 34.21 6.95 2.43
N GLU A 320 33.32 7.45 1.57
CA GLU A 320 33.69 8.13 0.34
C GLU A 320 34.83 9.08 0.65
N SER A 321 35.99 8.75 0.11
CA SER A 321 37.25 9.47 0.26
C SER A 321 37.13 10.83 -0.44
N SER A 322 36.46 11.78 0.20
CA SER A 322 36.56 13.20 -0.16
C SER A 322 37.80 13.78 0.51
N GLY A 323 38.50 14.68 -0.20
CA GLY A 323 39.85 15.19 0.15
C GLY A 323 40.03 15.80 1.56
N PHE A 324 38.94 15.95 2.32
CA PHE A 324 38.95 16.40 3.71
C PHE A 324 39.70 15.44 4.65
N GLN A 325 39.73 14.13 4.38
CA GLN A 325 40.49 13.17 5.20
C GLN A 325 42.02 13.30 5.07
N ARG A 326 42.55 13.82 3.94
CA ARG A 326 43.99 14.12 3.84
C ARG A 326 44.37 15.29 4.74
N LEU A 327 43.46 16.25 4.93
CA LEU A 327 43.64 17.35 5.88
C LEU A 327 43.47 16.87 7.32
N ALA A 328 42.48 16.01 7.58
CA ALA A 328 42.25 15.42 8.90
C ALA A 328 43.41 14.53 9.37
N LYS A 329 44.06 13.75 8.47
CA LYS A 329 45.27 12.96 8.80
C LYS A 329 46.47 13.81 9.24
N LEU A 330 46.54 15.08 8.82
CA LEU A 330 47.58 15.99 9.26
C LEU A 330 47.31 16.57 10.66
N LEU A 331 46.03 16.66 11.05
CA LEU A 331 45.58 17.26 12.32
C LEU A 331 45.25 16.23 13.40
N LEU A 332 45.00 14.96 13.03
CA LEU A 332 44.69 13.87 13.95
C LEU A 332 45.76 13.57 15.01
N PRO A 333 47.08 13.61 14.72
CA PRO A 333 48.06 13.32 15.76
C PRO A 333 48.16 14.42 16.83
N ILE A 334 47.54 15.58 16.62
CA ILE A 334 47.47 16.67 17.61
C ILE A 334 46.21 16.55 18.48
N ALA A 335 45.11 16.02 17.94
CA ALA A 335 43.86 15.83 18.68
C ALA A 335 43.84 14.57 19.57
N LEU A 336 44.65 13.56 19.25
CA LEU A 336 44.72 12.28 19.99
C LEU A 336 45.37 12.36 21.39
N LEU A 337 45.79 13.55 21.84
CA LEU A 337 46.30 13.78 23.19
C LEU A 337 45.25 14.26 24.19
N MET A 338 44.03 14.62 23.75
CA MET A 338 42.95 14.95 24.67
C MET A 338 41.64 14.27 24.24
N GLU A 339 41.10 13.49 25.19
CA GLU A 339 39.78 12.88 25.20
C GLU A 339 39.64 11.57 24.40
N GLY A 340 39.87 10.48 25.14
CA GLY A 340 39.59 9.14 24.71
C GLY A 340 38.10 8.83 24.58
N MET A 341 37.83 7.92 23.66
CA MET A 341 36.77 6.91 23.73
C MET A 341 35.34 7.43 23.90
N ALA A 342 34.74 7.94 22.83
CA ALA A 342 33.34 7.72 22.55
C ALA A 342 33.04 8.03 21.08
N ALA A 343 32.09 7.30 20.51
CA ALA A 343 31.33 7.69 19.32
C ALA A 343 32.07 7.67 17.98
N ALA A 344 32.22 6.47 17.42
CA ALA A 344 32.03 6.26 15.98
C ALA A 344 31.81 4.76 15.70
N GLU A 345 30.74 4.45 14.96
CA GLU A 345 30.68 3.29 14.04
C GLU A 345 30.45 1.88 14.61
N PHE A 346 29.38 1.64 15.38
CA PHE A 346 28.93 0.24 15.62
C PHE A 346 27.44 -0.08 15.45
N PHE A 347 26.51 0.88 15.30
CA PHE A 347 25.06 0.57 15.37
C PHE A 347 24.19 0.80 14.12
N SER A 348 24.71 1.19 12.96
CA SER A 348 23.84 1.42 11.80
C SER A 348 23.41 0.15 11.05
N THR A 349 24.08 -1.00 11.25
CA THR A 349 23.84 -2.20 10.43
C THR A 349 22.92 -3.25 11.06
N LEU A 350 22.85 -3.33 12.39
CA LEU A 350 21.93 -4.24 13.09
C LEU A 350 20.50 -3.67 13.13
N GLU A 351 20.36 -2.37 13.38
CA GLU A 351 19.06 -1.71 13.50
C GLU A 351 18.27 -1.73 12.19
N ALA A 352 18.90 -1.46 11.04
CA ALA A 352 18.20 -1.44 9.76
C ALA A 352 17.66 -2.82 9.34
N SER A 353 18.39 -3.90 9.64
CA SER A 353 17.94 -5.27 9.35
C SER A 353 16.83 -5.70 10.30
N GLU A 354 16.91 -5.35 11.58
CA GLU A 354 15.89 -5.65 12.58
C GLU A 354 14.60 -4.85 12.31
N LEU A 355 14.72 -3.55 12.07
CA LEU A 355 13.61 -2.68 11.67
C LEU A 355 13.01 -3.09 10.33
N GLY A 356 13.86 -3.54 9.39
CA GLY A 356 13.43 -4.10 8.13
C GLY A 356 12.65 -5.41 8.30
N ALA A 357 13.04 -6.26 9.23
CA ALA A 357 12.33 -7.50 9.56
C ALA A 357 11.01 -7.24 10.29
N GLU A 358 10.99 -6.32 11.25
CA GLU A 358 9.79 -5.94 12.01
C GLU A 358 8.77 -5.15 11.18
N ALA A 359 9.25 -4.30 10.27
CA ALA A 359 8.42 -3.51 9.37
C ALA A 359 8.13 -4.21 8.04
N ALA A 360 8.72 -5.38 7.76
CA ALA A 360 8.47 -6.14 6.55
C ALA A 360 7.04 -6.68 6.53
N LEU A 361 6.17 -5.95 5.84
CA LEU A 361 5.24 -6.59 4.92
C LEU A 361 6.08 -7.48 3.98
N THR A 362 6.03 -8.81 4.16
CA THR A 362 6.82 -9.70 3.29
C THR A 362 6.35 -9.52 1.85
N GLU A 363 7.27 -9.53 0.89
CA GLU A 363 6.94 -9.34 -0.53
C GLU A 363 5.97 -10.39 -1.04
N GLU A 364 6.05 -11.60 -0.49
CA GLU A 364 5.11 -12.68 -0.75
C GLU A 364 3.72 -12.34 -0.21
N GLU A 365 3.59 -11.76 0.98
CA GLU A 365 2.30 -11.27 1.48
C GLU A 365 1.77 -10.11 0.63
N VAL A 366 2.56 -9.11 0.23
CA VAL A 366 2.07 -7.97 -0.57
C VAL A 366 1.79 -8.35 -2.02
N ALA A 367 2.65 -9.15 -2.67
CA ALA A 367 2.40 -9.67 -4.01
C ALA A 367 1.22 -10.63 -4.01
N ALA A 368 1.05 -11.49 -3.00
CA ALA A 368 -0.17 -12.27 -2.78
C ALA A 368 -1.35 -11.43 -2.24
N THR A 369 -1.14 -10.17 -1.88
CA THR A 369 -2.23 -9.23 -1.54
C THR A 369 -2.59 -8.33 -2.70
N GLU A 370 -1.76 -8.20 -3.75
CA GLU A 370 -2.08 -7.51 -5.01
C GLU A 370 -2.62 -8.49 -6.06
N SER A 371 -1.93 -9.61 -6.31
CA SER A 371 -2.45 -10.73 -7.12
C SER A 371 -3.58 -11.46 -6.39
N GLY A 372 -3.44 -11.63 -5.07
CA GLY A 372 -4.52 -12.11 -4.23
C GLY A 372 -5.45 -11.03 -3.69
N TYR A 373 -5.26 -9.76 -4.05
CA TYR A 373 -6.33 -8.76 -3.94
C TYR A 373 -7.54 -9.28 -4.71
N LEU A 374 -7.30 -9.60 -5.99
CA LEU A 374 -8.29 -10.08 -6.93
C LEU A 374 -8.68 -11.54 -6.66
N SER A 375 -7.72 -12.40 -6.25
CA SER A 375 -8.04 -13.80 -5.93
C SER A 375 -8.83 -13.98 -4.62
N ARG A 376 -8.68 -13.09 -3.62
CA ARG A 376 -9.50 -13.09 -2.38
C ARG A 376 -10.96 -12.76 -2.61
N PHE A 377 -11.29 -12.10 -3.73
CA PHE A 377 -12.66 -11.86 -4.13
C PHE A 377 -13.28 -13.05 -4.88
N CYS A 378 -12.47 -14.08 -5.18
CA CYS A 378 -12.86 -15.29 -5.91
C CYS A 378 -12.93 -16.55 -5.03
N ARG A 379 -12.67 -16.46 -3.71
CA ARG A 379 -13.17 -17.47 -2.77
C ARG A 379 -14.65 -17.16 -2.54
N ILE A 380 -15.50 -17.85 -3.27
CA ILE A 380 -16.97 -17.81 -3.20
C ILE A 380 -17.45 -19.22 -2.87
#